data_AF-A0A961R8J6-F1
#
_entry.id   AF-A0A961R8J6-F1
#
_cell.length_a   1.000
_cell.length_b   1.000
_cell.length_c   1.000
_cell.angle_alpha   90.00
_cell.angle_beta   90.00
_cell.angle_gamma   90.00
#
_symmetry.space_group_name_H-M   'P 1'
#
loop_
_entity.id
_entity.type
_entity.pdbx_description
1 polymer ?
#
loop_
_entity_poly.entity_id
_entity_poly.type
_entity_poly.pdbx_seq_one_letter_code
_entity_poly.pdbx_strand_id
1 'polypeptide(L)'
;MFTFPIEAVRRVIARGKLDAAANGGFRIPYHGTKTGEGDQPGFWLVGDQGVYIMSNGKLDEGQNPLVVYSTECHPQGNPDWWDYKRRNFGRDDGVEFIDAGLLLASFDRNFGA
;
A
#
# COMPACT_ATOMS: atom_id res chain seq x y z
N MET A 1 5.65 -4.58 13.88
CA MET A 1 6.20 -4.75 12.52
C MET A 1 5.09 -5.34 11.66
N PHE A 2 4.81 -4.79 10.49
CA PHE A 2 3.74 -5.29 9.61
C PHE A 2 4.33 -6.19 8.53
N THR A 3 3.76 -7.38 8.37
CA THR A 3 4.26 -8.36 7.39
C THR A 3 3.30 -8.49 6.20
N PHE A 4 3.87 -8.41 5.00
CA PHE A 4 3.18 -8.63 3.73
C PHE A 4 3.96 -9.68 2.91
N PRO A 5 3.28 -10.67 2.30
CA PRO A 5 3.94 -11.57 1.36
C PRO A 5 4.48 -10.79 0.15
N ILE A 6 5.70 -11.07 -0.28
CA ILE A 6 6.33 -10.41 -1.45
C ILE A 6 5.43 -10.52 -2.69
N GLU A 7 4.81 -11.67 -2.92
CA GLU A 7 3.87 -11.89 -4.02
C GLU A 7 2.60 -11.03 -3.92
N ALA A 8 2.15 -10.72 -2.71
CA ALA A 8 1.03 -9.80 -2.53
C ALA A 8 1.44 -8.36 -2.86
N VAL A 9 2.63 -7.94 -2.44
CA VAL A 9 3.19 -6.63 -2.79
C VAL A 9 3.35 -6.48 -4.30
N ARG A 10 3.92 -7.48 -4.98
CA ARG A 10 4.05 -7.50 -6.45
C ARG A 10 2.68 -7.38 -7.14
N ARG A 11 1.66 -8.10 -6.66
CA ARG A 11 0.29 -8.02 -7.21
C ARG A 11 -0.35 -6.64 -7.04
N VAL A 12 -0.18 -6.00 -5.88
CA VAL A 12 -0.71 -4.66 -5.61
C VAL A 12 -0.08 -3.62 -6.55
N ILE A 13 1.24 -3.68 -6.73
CA ILE A 13 1.96 -2.81 -7.68
C ILE A 13 1.50 -3.07 -9.12
N ALA A 14 1.41 -4.35 -9.52
CA ALA A 14 0.99 -4.73 -10.86
C ALA A 14 -0.44 -4.23 -11.16
N ARG A 15 -1.37 -4.40 -10.21
CA ARG A 15 -2.73 -3.88 -10.34
C ARG A 15 -2.73 -2.36 -10.48
N GLY A 16 -1.97 -1.65 -9.65
CA GLY A 16 -1.85 -0.19 -9.75
C GLY A 16 -1.34 0.29 -11.11
N LYS A 17 -0.35 -0.40 -11.70
CA LYS A 17 0.16 -0.09 -13.05
C LYS A 17 -0.89 -0.31 -14.14
N LEU A 18 -1.63 -1.42 -14.07
CA LEU A 18 -2.68 -1.74 -15.05
C LEU A 18 -3.81 -0.73 -15.00
N ASP A 19 -4.31 -0.44 -13.80
CA ASP A 19 -5.37 0.54 -13.58
C ASP A 19 -4.92 1.93 -14.05
N ALA A 20 -3.68 2.33 -13.75
CA ALA A 20 -3.14 3.61 -14.21
C ALA A 20 -3.01 3.72 -15.73
N ALA A 21 -2.58 2.64 -16.39
CA ALA A 21 -2.50 2.60 -17.85
C ALA A 21 -3.88 2.71 -18.51
N ALA A 22 -4.90 2.11 -17.91
CA ALA A 22 -6.28 2.15 -18.41
C ALA A 22 -6.97 3.50 -18.15
N ASN A 23 -6.69 4.15 -17.01
CA ASN A 23 -7.52 5.23 -16.48
C ASN A 23 -6.78 6.59 -16.35
N GLY A 24 -5.71 6.79 -17.12
CA GLY A 24 -5.06 8.10 -17.24
C GLY A 24 -4.17 8.48 -16.06
N GLY A 25 -3.43 7.52 -15.51
CA GLY A 25 -2.36 7.74 -14.52
C GLY A 25 -2.68 7.24 -13.11
N PHE A 26 -1.91 7.71 -12.13
CA PHE A 26 -2.00 7.27 -10.75
C PHE A 26 -2.87 8.22 -9.91
N ARG A 27 -3.37 7.72 -8.78
CA ARG A 27 -4.16 8.49 -7.82
C ARG A 27 -3.23 9.28 -6.91
N ILE A 28 -3.70 10.46 -6.50
CA ILE A 28 -3.06 11.29 -5.48
C ILE A 28 -3.73 10.98 -4.14
N PRO A 29 -2.98 10.68 -3.06
CA PRO A 29 -3.57 10.40 -1.76
C PRO A 29 -4.22 11.66 -1.16
N TYR A 30 -5.23 11.46 -0.31
CA TYR A 30 -6.21 12.48 0.13
C TYR A 30 -5.63 13.64 0.97
N HIS A 31 -4.31 13.69 1.20
CA HIS A 31 -3.63 14.73 2.00
C HIS A 31 -2.48 15.45 1.27
N GLY A 32 -2.50 15.48 -0.07
CA GLY A 32 -1.64 16.39 -0.82
C GLY A 32 -0.14 16.16 -0.58
N THR A 33 0.30 14.90 -0.49
CA THR A 33 1.72 14.58 -0.66
C THR A 33 2.23 15.32 -1.88
N LYS A 34 3.41 15.95 -1.73
CA LYS A 34 4.03 16.86 -2.70
C LYS A 34 3.66 16.49 -4.14
N THR A 35 3.18 17.47 -4.89
CA THR A 35 2.95 17.38 -6.34
C THR A 35 4.06 16.53 -6.98
N GLY A 36 3.71 15.34 -7.49
CA GLY A 36 4.63 14.38 -8.11
C GLY A 36 4.88 13.05 -7.40
N GLU A 37 4.72 12.92 -6.07
CA GLU A 37 4.98 11.64 -5.36
C GLU A 37 3.94 10.55 -5.70
N GLY A 38 2.70 10.95 -6.01
CA GLY A 38 1.62 10.05 -6.37
C GLY A 38 1.56 9.68 -7.85
N ASP A 39 2.31 10.36 -8.73
CA ASP A 39 2.22 10.23 -10.19
C ASP A 39 3.09 9.09 -10.76
N GLN A 40 3.56 8.20 -9.88
CA GLN A 40 4.46 7.11 -10.24
C GLN A 40 4.02 5.75 -9.68
N PRO A 41 4.54 4.64 -10.22
CA PRO A 41 4.19 3.31 -9.74
C PRO A 41 4.60 3.08 -8.28
N GLY A 42 3.66 2.58 -7.48
CA GLY A 42 3.87 2.30 -6.07
C GLY A 42 2.64 1.65 -5.44
N PHE A 43 2.52 1.81 -4.13
CA PHE A 43 1.29 1.53 -3.40
C PHE A 43 1.19 2.44 -2.17
N TRP A 44 0.01 2.47 -1.59
CA TRP A 44 -0.24 3.17 -0.34
C TRP A 44 -0.21 2.20 0.82
N LEU A 45 0.62 2.45 1.83
CA LEU A 45 0.51 1.84 3.14
C LEU A 45 -0.49 2.68 3.95
N VAL A 46 -1.61 2.08 4.33
CA VAL A 46 -2.72 2.77 4.99
C VAL A 46 -2.93 2.19 6.38
N GLY A 47 -3.05 3.07 7.36
CA GLY A 47 -3.52 2.74 8.70
C GLY A 47 -4.88 3.39 8.94
N ASP A 48 -5.92 2.57 9.06
CA ASP A 48 -7.32 2.94 9.32
C ASP A 48 -7.92 1.82 10.21
N GLN A 49 -8.85 1.01 9.69
CA GLN A 49 -9.40 -0.18 10.30
C GLN A 49 -8.44 -1.33 10.05
N GLY A 50 -7.30 -1.28 10.74
CA GLY A 50 -6.17 -2.17 10.52
C GLY A 50 -5.04 -1.46 9.78
N VAL A 51 -4.09 -2.25 9.29
CA VAL A 51 -2.99 -1.77 8.45
C VAL A 51 -2.90 -2.64 7.19
N TYR A 52 -2.90 -2.00 6.03
CA TYR A 52 -2.97 -2.66 4.74
C TYR A 52 -2.23 -1.88 3.64
N ILE A 53 -1.94 -2.56 2.55
CA ILE A 53 -1.43 -1.95 1.31
C ILE A 53 -2.54 -1.84 0.26
N MET A 54 -2.55 -0.76 -0.51
CA MET A 54 -3.55 -0.46 -1.53
C MET A 54 -2.90 -0.06 -2.86
N SER A 55 -3.40 -0.59 -3.99
CA SER A 55 -2.90 -0.22 -5.33
C SER A 55 -3.15 1.27 -5.61
N ASN A 56 -2.20 2.01 -6.20
CA ASN A 56 -2.34 3.47 -6.37
C ASN A 56 -2.83 3.92 -7.76
N GLY A 57 -3.13 3.01 -8.70
CA GLY A 57 -3.62 3.38 -10.04
C GLY A 57 -5.00 4.04 -10.02
N LYS A 58 -5.29 4.96 -10.96
CA LYS A 58 -6.64 5.50 -11.14
C LYS A 58 -7.58 4.37 -11.53
N LEU A 59 -8.79 4.41 -11.00
CA LEU A 59 -9.80 3.38 -11.20
C LEU A 59 -10.87 3.90 -12.15
N ASP A 60 -11.51 2.97 -12.86
CA ASP A 60 -12.75 3.26 -13.57
C ASP A 60 -13.90 3.43 -12.56
N GLU A 61 -15.01 4.00 -13.02
CA GLU A 61 -16.18 4.24 -12.17
C GLU A 61 -16.72 2.94 -11.58
N GLY A 62 -16.96 2.95 -10.26
CA GLY A 62 -17.46 1.78 -9.52
C GLY A 62 -16.44 0.67 -9.24
N GLN A 63 -15.19 0.78 -9.71
CA GLN A 63 -14.13 -0.17 -9.37
C GLN A 63 -13.53 0.13 -7.99
N ASN A 64 -13.10 -0.94 -7.31
CA ASN A 64 -12.37 -0.84 -6.05
C ASN A 64 -10.87 -1.13 -6.28
N PRO A 65 -9.98 -0.47 -5.53
CA PRO A 65 -8.57 -0.80 -5.57
C PRO A 65 -8.31 -2.17 -4.96
N LEU A 66 -7.18 -2.78 -5.33
CA LEU A 66 -6.74 -3.99 -4.66
C LEU A 66 -6.16 -3.63 -3.29
N VAL A 67 -6.71 -4.26 -2.24
CA VAL A 67 -6.32 -4.09 -0.85
C VAL A 67 -5.78 -5.41 -0.30
N VAL A 68 -4.66 -5.36 0.42
CA VAL A 68 -4.10 -6.50 1.14
C VAL A 68 -3.76 -6.10 2.57
N TYR A 69 -4.39 -6.73 3.54
CA TYR A 69 -4.10 -6.51 4.96
C TYR A 69 -2.78 -7.14 5.38
N SER A 70 -2.12 -6.49 6.32
CA SER A 70 -1.02 -7.10 7.06
C SER A 70 -1.50 -8.28 7.88
N THR A 71 -0.61 -9.25 8.11
CA THR A 71 -0.95 -10.47 8.88
C THR A 71 -1.33 -10.13 10.32
N GLU A 72 -0.65 -9.16 10.93
CA GLU A 72 -0.77 -8.81 12.34
C GLU A 72 -1.90 -7.83 12.63
N CYS A 73 -2.37 -7.07 11.64
CA CYS A 73 -3.29 -5.95 11.84
C CYS A 73 -4.47 -6.01 10.85
N HIS A 74 -5.04 -7.20 10.69
CA HIS A 74 -6.29 -7.41 9.96
C HIS A 74 -7.47 -7.39 10.94
N PRO A 75 -8.50 -6.53 10.75
CA PRO A 75 -9.61 -6.40 11.70
C PRO A 75 -10.48 -7.65 11.87
N GLN A 76 -10.47 -8.55 10.89
CA GLN A 76 -11.19 -9.83 10.95
C GLN A 76 -10.31 -10.97 11.49
N GLY A 77 -8.99 -10.83 11.39
CA GLY A 77 -8.03 -11.87 11.78
C GLY A 77 -7.42 -11.67 13.17
N ASN A 78 -7.40 -10.44 13.67
CA ASN A 78 -6.85 -10.10 14.98
C ASN A 78 -7.81 -9.15 15.72
N PRO A 79 -8.46 -9.57 16.82
CA PRO A 79 -9.34 -8.68 17.61
C PRO A 79 -8.59 -7.51 18.25
N ASP A 80 -7.28 -7.63 18.48
CA ASP A 80 -6.43 -6.60 19.10
C ASP A 80 -5.77 -5.68 18.06
N TRP A 81 -6.23 -5.71 16.81
CA TRP A 81 -5.65 -4.94 15.70
C TRP A 81 -5.50 -3.44 16.02
N TRP A 82 -6.45 -2.86 16.77
CA TRP A 82 -6.44 -1.43 17.11
C TRP A 82 -5.26 -1.07 17.99
N ASP A 83 -5.04 -1.81 19.08
CA ASP A 83 -3.90 -1.58 19.96
C ASP A 83 -2.57 -1.90 19.27
N TYR A 84 -2.56 -2.89 18.37
CA TYR A 84 -1.41 -3.19 17.54
C TYR A 84 -1.07 -2.03 16.57
N LYS A 85 -2.06 -1.48 15.86
CA LYS A 85 -1.91 -0.28 15.01
C LYS A 85 -1.36 0.87 15.83
N ARG A 86 -1.94 1.17 16.98
CA ARG A 86 -1.53 2.29 17.85
C ARG A 86 -0.05 2.23 18.25
N ARG A 87 0.46 1.03 18.52
CA ARG A 87 1.86 0.82 18.93
C ARG A 87 2.85 0.87 17.76
N ASN A 88 2.43 0.51 16.55
CA ASN A 88 3.34 0.28 15.43
C ASN A 88 3.20 1.27 14.26
N PHE A 89 1.99 1.77 14.02
CA PHE A 89 1.67 2.74 12.96
C PHE A 89 1.39 4.12 13.53
N GLY A 90 0.67 4.18 14.65
CA GLY A 90 0.24 5.43 15.28
C GLY A 90 -1.24 5.39 15.65
N ARG A 91 -1.67 6.41 16.39
CA ARG A 91 -3.04 6.49 16.90
C ARG A 91 -4.07 6.91 15.85
N ASP A 92 -3.67 7.83 14.98
CA ASP A 92 -4.56 8.43 13.98
C ASP A 92 -4.51 7.67 12.66
N ASP A 93 -5.43 8.00 11.77
CA ASP A 93 -5.44 7.45 10.42
C ASP A 93 -4.36 8.11 9.56
N GLY A 94 -3.74 7.32 8.69
CA GLY A 94 -2.61 7.79 7.91
C GLY A 94 -2.38 6.99 6.64
N VAL A 95 -1.69 7.63 5.70
CA VAL A 95 -1.29 7.04 4.44
C VAL A 95 0.15 7.43 4.13
N GLU A 96 0.96 6.43 3.77
CA GLU A 96 2.31 6.62 3.26
C GLU A 96 2.41 6.04 1.85
N PHE A 97 3.06 6.77 0.95
CA PHE A 97 3.38 6.27 -0.37
C PHE A 97 4.69 5.48 -0.33
N ILE A 98 4.66 4.26 -0.88
CA ILE A 98 5.85 3.42 -1.04
C ILE A 98 6.17 3.28 -2.53
N ASP A 99 7.36 3.75 -2.91
CA ASP A 99 7.87 3.71 -4.27
C ASP A 99 8.15 2.27 -4.74
N ALA A 100 7.56 1.86 -5.86
CA ALA A 100 7.74 0.50 -6.37
C ALA A 100 9.16 0.26 -6.90
N GLY A 101 9.80 1.26 -7.50
CA GLY A 101 11.15 1.13 -8.06
C GLY A 101 12.18 0.83 -6.96
N LEU A 102 12.15 1.61 -5.88
CA LEU A 102 13.02 1.42 -4.72
C LEU A 102 12.73 0.09 -4.01
N LEU A 103 11.45 -0.25 -3.83
CA LEU A 103 11.08 -1.45 -3.10
C LEU A 103 11.39 -2.72 -3.89
N LEU A 104 10.99 -2.80 -5.16
CA LEU A 104 11.24 -4.00 -5.98
C LEU A 104 12.73 -4.24 -6.17
N ALA A 105 13.52 -3.18 -6.35
CA ALA A 105 14.98 -3.29 -6.40
C ALA A 105 15.59 -3.83 -5.10
N SER A 106 14.90 -3.74 -3.96
CA SER A 106 15.38 -4.29 -2.68
C SER A 106 15.09 -5.78 -2.51
N PHE A 107 14.06 -6.32 -3.19
CA PHE A 107 13.74 -7.75 -3.14
C PHE A 107 14.80 -8.61 -3.80
N ASP A 108 15.44 -8.08 -4.84
CA ASP A 108 16.45 -8.80 -5.63
C ASP A 108 17.88 -8.54 -5.12
N ARG A 109 18.04 -7.72 -4.08
CA ARG A 109 19.32 -7.56 -3.38
C ARG A 109 19.57 -8.81 -2.56
N ASN A 110 20.45 -9.67 -3.05
CA ASN A 110 21.12 -10.66 -2.22
C ASN A 110 21.90 -9.90 -1.13
N PHE A 111 21.33 -9.81 0.07
CA PHE A 111 22.10 -9.57 1.27
C PHE A 111 22.91 -10.85 1.53
N GLY A 112 24.00 -11.01 0.76
CA GLY A 112 24.99 -12.05 1.02
C GLY A 112 25.45 -11.95 2.47
N ALA A 113 25.59 -13.13 3.08
CA ALA A 113 25.87 -13.39 4.49
C ALA A 113 26.96 -12.52 5.14
#